data_AF-A0A1I1S970-F1
#
_entry.id   AF-A0A1I1S970-F1
#
_cell.length_a   1.000
_cell.length_b   1.000
_cell.length_c   1.000
_cell.angle_alpha   90.00
_cell.angle_beta   90.00
_cell.angle_gamma   90.00
#
_symmetry.space_group_name_H-M   'P 1'
#
loop_
_entity.id
_entity.type
_entity.pdbx_description
1 polymer ?
#
loop_
_entity_poly.entity_id
_entity_poly.type
_entity_poly.pdbx_seq_one_letter_code
_entity_poly.pdbx_strand_id
1 'polypeptide(L)'
;MTQWLTGPRDDPAERAHRMVAASLRAAYAWSVRRQQPDAMREVARMTGVVMEAHGPGHGPVTPLDLVGCLQERLGMMPALASDPDQAIAQAVLLDSDGRLTAEAYDLACEYALPMGEPPNTPHWMPTWTRMCADQIRSETFNSLTDGKDQEKYVVSRRFLIEHPADSLSELQRLVSETGVTPPPGGYTEIPADHVYQSPGGEPWWWPCPYCRWPMAVAGTTVRCRYVPHAAVYQLTEGRTAMSRPTLSRVDEGRPRLTTPVARPAAGSRCVSFGVWRFVVVPGASELRIKRSLEKLGAAVTLWPKLDHYDLEVRAGEKEFRIDVKEYRSPHRLIADLRTKAPNARILLPKTHEHQLGTVKTVMPSLQITTETKFSTEVRRALRTA
;
A
#
# COMPACT_ATOMS: atom_id res chain seq x y z
N MET A 1 -22.21 3.97 6.44
CA MET A 1 -22.88 5.25 6.74
C MET A 1 -21.99 6.37 6.28
N THR A 2 -22.39 7.00 5.18
CA THR A 2 -21.59 7.89 4.33
C THR A 2 -21.95 9.33 4.66
N GLN A 3 -21.54 9.81 5.84
CA GLN A 3 -21.87 11.18 6.29
C GLN A 3 -20.91 12.26 5.75
N TRP A 4 -20.01 11.87 4.83
CA TRP A 4 -18.91 12.69 4.30
C TRP A 4 -19.29 13.68 3.20
N LEU A 5 -20.55 13.70 2.75
CA LEU A 5 -20.95 14.49 1.57
C LEU A 5 -21.81 15.73 1.88
N THR A 6 -21.98 16.12 3.15
CA THR A 6 -22.93 17.19 3.52
C THR A 6 -22.40 18.27 4.49
N GLY A 7 -21.10 18.26 4.82
CA GLY A 7 -20.47 19.34 5.61
C GLY A 7 -19.99 20.53 4.74
N PRO A 8 -19.74 21.71 5.33
CA PRO A 8 -19.22 22.87 4.59
C PRO A 8 -17.89 22.52 3.91
N ARG A 9 -17.82 22.71 2.59
CA ARG A 9 -16.74 22.27 1.67
C ARG A 9 -15.39 22.99 1.84
N ASP A 10 -15.22 23.75 2.92
CA ASP A 10 -14.20 24.79 3.06
C ASP A 10 -13.02 24.42 3.97
N ASP A 11 -12.94 23.18 4.51
CA ASP A 11 -11.72 22.75 5.21
C ASP A 11 -10.55 22.65 4.22
N PRO A 12 -9.48 23.46 4.39
CA PRO A 12 -8.30 23.39 3.53
C PRO A 12 -7.67 22.00 3.48
N ALA A 13 -7.68 21.25 4.58
CA ALA A 13 -7.11 19.89 4.63
C ALA A 13 -7.94 18.90 3.81
N GLU A 14 -9.27 19.01 3.87
CA GLU A 14 -10.16 18.16 3.07
C GLU A 14 -10.00 18.45 1.57
N ARG A 15 -9.89 19.73 1.18
CA ARG A 15 -9.62 20.12 -0.21
C ARG A 15 -8.30 19.58 -0.73
N ALA A 16 -7.23 19.66 0.06
CA ALA A 16 -5.93 19.10 -0.29
C ALA A 16 -6.03 17.58 -0.53
N HIS A 17 -6.71 16.84 0.34
CA HIS A 17 -6.94 15.41 0.16
C HIS A 17 -7.68 15.08 -1.14
N ARG A 18 -8.79 15.79 -1.42
CA ARG A 18 -9.56 15.58 -2.67
C ARG A 18 -8.72 15.86 -3.91
N MET A 19 -7.89 16.89 -3.88
CA MET A 19 -6.99 17.22 -4.99
C MET A 19 -5.91 16.16 -5.21
N VAL A 20 -5.28 15.62 -4.16
CA VAL A 20 -4.31 14.52 -4.29
C VAL A 20 -5.02 13.28 -4.86
N ALA A 21 -6.21 12.96 -4.37
CA ALA A 21 -6.99 11.83 -4.85
C ALA A 21 -7.39 11.99 -6.34
N ALA A 22 -7.84 13.18 -6.74
CA ALA A 22 -8.19 13.51 -8.12
C ALA A 22 -6.97 13.45 -9.04
N SER A 23 -5.84 13.99 -8.57
CA SER A 23 -4.54 13.94 -9.25
C SER A 23 -4.09 12.50 -9.50
N LEU A 24 -4.23 11.62 -8.50
CA LEU A 24 -3.92 10.21 -8.64
C LEU A 24 -4.79 9.52 -9.68
N ARG A 25 -6.10 9.76 -9.65
CA ARG A 25 -7.04 9.19 -10.63
C ARG A 25 -6.73 9.67 -12.05
N ALA A 26 -6.47 10.96 -12.22
CA ALA A 26 -6.06 11.54 -13.50
C ALA A 26 -4.73 10.94 -13.99
N ALA A 27 -3.74 10.81 -13.12
CA ALA A 27 -2.45 10.21 -13.45
C ALA A 27 -2.62 8.75 -13.91
N TYR A 28 -3.41 7.95 -13.18
CA TYR A 28 -3.69 6.57 -13.58
C TYR A 28 -4.38 6.52 -14.93
N ALA A 29 -5.46 7.29 -15.12
CA ALA A 29 -6.18 7.37 -16.38
C ALA A 29 -5.26 7.74 -17.54
N TRP A 30 -4.43 8.77 -17.36
CA TRP A 30 -3.44 9.17 -18.36
C TRP A 30 -2.45 8.03 -18.68
N SER A 31 -1.97 7.31 -17.67
CA SER A 31 -1.00 6.22 -17.87
C SER A 31 -1.52 5.07 -18.75
N VAL A 32 -2.83 4.82 -18.73
CA VAL A 32 -3.49 3.76 -19.52
C VAL A 32 -4.24 4.27 -20.75
N ARG A 33 -4.12 5.56 -21.09
CA ARG A 33 -4.91 6.23 -22.14
C ARG A 33 -4.85 5.60 -23.52
N ARG A 34 -3.75 4.89 -23.84
CA ARG A 34 -3.59 4.19 -25.12
C ARG A 34 -4.42 2.91 -25.23
N GLN A 35 -4.85 2.36 -24.08
CA GLN A 35 -5.57 1.09 -23.97
C GLN A 35 -7.02 1.27 -23.49
N GLN A 36 -7.32 2.40 -22.84
CA GLN A 36 -8.64 2.68 -22.27
C GLN A 36 -9.29 3.89 -22.95
N PRO A 37 -10.33 3.68 -23.80
CA PRO A 37 -11.01 4.76 -24.53
C PRO A 37 -11.58 5.86 -23.62
N ASP A 38 -12.05 5.48 -22.43
CA ASP A 38 -12.66 6.41 -21.46
C ASP A 38 -11.64 7.14 -20.59
N ALA A 39 -10.34 6.85 -20.73
CA ALA A 39 -9.29 7.47 -19.93
C ALA A 39 -9.30 9.00 -20.00
N MET A 40 -9.41 9.57 -21.21
CA MET A 40 -9.42 11.03 -21.37
C MET A 40 -10.66 11.68 -20.77
N ARG A 41 -11.80 10.97 -20.74
CA ARG A 41 -13.01 11.44 -20.04
C ARG A 41 -12.76 11.52 -18.54
N GLU A 42 -12.08 10.53 -17.96
CA GLU A 42 -11.73 10.54 -16.54
C GLU A 42 -10.71 11.63 -16.21
N VAL A 43 -9.68 11.85 -17.06
CA VAL A 43 -8.76 12.97 -16.90
C VAL A 43 -9.53 14.30 -16.88
N ALA A 44 -10.43 14.52 -17.84
CA ALA A 44 -11.25 15.73 -17.90
C ALA A 44 -12.15 15.90 -16.66
N ARG A 45 -12.75 14.80 -16.17
CA ARG A 45 -13.56 14.81 -14.94
C ARG A 45 -12.73 15.23 -13.73
N MET A 46 -11.52 14.69 -13.60
CA MET A 46 -10.61 15.02 -12.50
C MET A 46 -10.03 16.43 -12.62
N THR A 47 -9.84 16.96 -13.82
CA THR A 47 -9.55 18.39 -14.03
C THR A 47 -10.63 19.26 -13.40
N GLY A 48 -11.91 18.95 -13.59
CA GLY A 48 -13.00 19.69 -12.95
C GLY A 48 -12.93 19.67 -11.41
N VAL A 49 -12.55 18.53 -10.81
CA VAL A 49 -12.37 18.42 -9.35
C VAL A 49 -11.17 19.25 -8.86
N VAL A 50 -10.05 19.21 -9.60
CA VAL A 50 -8.86 20.00 -9.26
C VAL A 50 -9.15 21.50 -9.39
N MET A 51 -9.86 21.92 -10.45
CA MET A 51 -10.29 23.31 -10.62
C MET A 51 -11.21 23.78 -9.48
N GLU A 52 -12.15 22.95 -9.04
CA GLU A 52 -13.01 23.25 -7.88
C GLU A 52 -12.19 23.48 -6.62
N ALA A 53 -11.19 22.64 -6.36
CA ALA A 53 -10.33 22.75 -5.19
C ALA A 53 -9.43 24.01 -5.20
N HIS A 54 -9.03 24.48 -6.39
CA HIS A 54 -8.26 25.72 -6.56
C HIS A 54 -9.12 27.00 -6.46
N GLY A 55 -10.40 26.89 -6.78
CA GLY A 55 -11.28 28.03 -6.95
C GLY A 55 -11.15 28.69 -8.32
N PRO A 56 -12.07 29.63 -8.66
CA PRO A 56 -12.15 30.22 -9.99
C PRO A 56 -10.84 30.89 -10.44
N GLY A 57 -10.41 30.62 -11.68
CA GLY A 57 -9.26 31.27 -12.30
C GLY A 57 -7.88 30.81 -11.82
N HIS A 58 -7.81 29.76 -10.99
CA HIS A 58 -6.55 29.24 -10.44
C HIS A 58 -6.34 27.77 -10.82
N GLY A 59 -5.08 27.34 -10.93
CA GLY A 59 -4.71 25.95 -11.21
C GLY A 59 -4.82 25.54 -12.69
N PRO A 60 -4.69 24.24 -13.00
CA PRO A 60 -4.80 23.75 -14.37
C PRO A 60 -6.24 23.90 -14.88
N VAL A 61 -6.40 24.61 -16.02
CA VAL A 61 -7.71 24.90 -16.62
C VAL A 61 -8.08 23.95 -17.75
N THR A 62 -7.14 23.11 -18.21
CA THR A 62 -7.38 22.08 -19.21
C THR A 62 -6.86 20.70 -18.76
N PRO A 63 -7.36 19.60 -19.36
CA PRO A 63 -6.84 18.26 -19.09
C PRO A 63 -5.34 18.12 -19.34
N LEU A 64 -4.80 18.79 -20.36
CA LEU A 64 -3.37 18.74 -20.68
C LEU A 64 -2.53 19.56 -19.70
N ASP A 65 -3.03 20.70 -19.23
CA ASP A 65 -2.37 21.47 -18.17
C ASP A 65 -2.27 20.66 -16.89
N LEU A 66 -3.36 19.96 -16.52
CA LEU A 66 -3.34 19.07 -15.37
C LEU A 66 -2.26 18.00 -15.54
N VAL A 67 -2.21 17.33 -16.70
CA VAL A 67 -1.17 16.33 -16.99
C VAL A 67 0.24 16.92 -16.84
N GLY A 68 0.47 18.13 -17.34
CA GLY A 68 1.73 18.85 -17.15
C GLY A 68 2.07 19.05 -15.66
N CYS A 69 1.09 19.47 -14.84
CA CYS A 69 1.27 19.58 -13.39
C CYS A 69 1.59 18.22 -12.73
N LEU A 70 1.03 17.11 -13.21
CA LEU A 70 1.26 15.77 -12.67
C LEU A 70 2.66 15.21 -12.99
N GLN A 71 3.34 15.78 -14.00
CA GLN A 71 4.74 15.49 -14.33
C GLN A 71 5.74 16.32 -13.51
N GLU A 72 5.24 17.31 -12.77
CA GLU A 72 5.99 18.13 -11.83
C GLU A 72 5.65 17.74 -10.39
N ARG A 73 6.33 18.38 -9.44
CA ARG A 73 6.03 18.23 -8.01
C ARG A 73 4.63 18.77 -7.72
N LEU A 74 3.79 17.99 -7.04
CA LEU A 74 2.41 18.37 -6.72
C LEU A 74 2.31 19.70 -5.96
N GLY A 75 3.31 20.02 -5.12
CA GLY A 75 3.41 21.29 -4.38
C GLY A 75 3.59 22.53 -5.26
N MET A 76 3.86 22.38 -6.57
CA MET A 76 3.81 23.50 -7.51
C MET A 76 2.37 23.96 -7.79
N MET A 77 1.37 23.13 -7.47
CA MET A 77 -0.02 23.53 -7.53
C MET A 77 -0.35 24.40 -6.30
N PRO A 78 -0.96 25.60 -6.48
CA PRO A 78 -1.15 26.56 -5.39
C PRO A 78 -1.83 26.01 -4.13
N ALA A 79 -2.80 25.11 -4.30
CA ALA A 79 -3.53 24.52 -3.20
C ALA A 79 -2.71 23.47 -2.40
N LEU A 80 -1.58 22.99 -2.92
CA LEU A 80 -0.62 22.12 -2.23
C LEU A 80 0.69 22.82 -1.87
N ALA A 81 0.90 24.07 -2.32
CA ALA A 81 2.16 24.79 -2.10
C ALA A 81 2.44 25.06 -0.61
N SER A 82 1.39 25.21 0.19
CA SER A 82 1.46 25.34 1.65
C SER A 82 1.03 24.07 2.38
N ASP A 83 1.00 22.92 1.70
CA ASP A 83 0.60 21.66 2.34
C ASP A 83 1.60 21.30 3.45
N PRO A 84 1.14 21.04 4.69
CA PRO A 84 2.02 20.61 5.76
C PRO A 84 2.67 19.24 5.45
N ASP A 85 2.07 18.41 4.60
CA ASP A 85 2.67 17.17 4.10
C ASP A 85 3.66 17.44 2.97
N GLN A 86 4.89 17.75 3.37
CA GLN A 86 6.00 17.95 2.45
C GLN A 86 6.29 16.73 1.57
N ALA A 87 5.99 15.50 2.03
CA ALA A 87 6.22 14.32 1.18
C ALA A 87 5.27 14.32 -0.02
N ILE A 88 4.00 14.70 0.19
CA ILE A 88 3.02 14.88 -0.88
C ILE A 88 3.35 16.06 -1.77
N ALA A 89 3.76 17.20 -1.19
CA ALA A 89 4.15 18.37 -1.97
C ALA A 89 5.34 18.07 -2.91
N GLN A 90 6.26 17.18 -2.52
CA GLN A 90 7.39 16.77 -3.37
C GLN A 90 7.06 15.61 -4.31
N ALA A 91 5.89 14.98 -4.19
CA ALA A 91 5.52 13.85 -5.02
C ALA A 91 5.34 14.30 -6.47
N VAL A 92 5.85 13.48 -7.40
CA VAL A 92 5.57 13.57 -8.84
C VAL A 92 4.76 12.33 -9.18
N LEU A 93 3.65 12.43 -9.90
CA LEU A 93 2.76 11.28 -10.15
C LEU A 93 3.00 10.63 -11.51
N LEU A 94 3.49 11.38 -12.49
CA LEU A 94 3.82 10.92 -13.83
C LEU A 94 5.29 11.18 -14.15
N ASP A 95 5.96 10.21 -14.77
CA ASP A 95 7.27 10.43 -15.36
C ASP A 95 7.16 11.16 -16.72
N SER A 96 8.32 11.42 -17.35
CA SER A 96 8.40 12.07 -18.66
C SER A 96 7.70 11.29 -19.77
N ASP A 97 7.55 9.97 -19.63
CA ASP A 97 6.84 9.11 -20.58
C ASP A 97 5.33 9.04 -20.29
N GLY A 98 4.88 9.70 -19.22
CA GLY A 98 3.49 9.68 -18.76
C GLY A 98 3.10 8.37 -18.10
N ARG A 99 4.05 7.65 -17.50
CA ARG A 99 3.81 6.46 -16.67
C ARG A 99 3.78 6.84 -15.19
N LEU A 100 3.12 6.02 -14.38
CA LEU A 100 3.04 6.25 -12.95
C LEU A 100 4.39 6.04 -12.25
N THR A 101 4.74 7.00 -11.40
CA THR A 101 5.93 6.98 -10.55
C THR A 101 5.75 6.08 -9.31
N ALA A 102 6.81 5.92 -8.50
CA ALA A 102 6.71 5.17 -7.25
C ALA A 102 5.80 5.86 -6.23
N GLU A 103 5.84 7.19 -6.20
CA GLU A 103 5.09 8.05 -5.30
C GLU A 103 3.59 7.91 -5.51
N ALA A 104 3.14 7.73 -6.77
CA ALA A 104 1.74 7.45 -7.07
C ALA A 104 1.24 6.15 -6.41
N TYR A 105 2.07 5.10 -6.48
CA TYR A 105 1.75 3.78 -5.97
C TYR A 105 1.89 3.65 -4.45
N ASP A 106 2.82 4.38 -3.83
CA ASP A 106 3.14 4.18 -2.41
C ASP A 106 2.55 5.26 -1.48
N LEU A 107 2.56 6.52 -1.94
CA LEU A 107 2.23 7.68 -1.12
C LEU A 107 0.86 8.27 -1.51
N ALA A 108 0.67 8.65 -2.77
CA ALA A 108 -0.58 9.29 -3.20
C ALA A 108 -1.78 8.34 -3.07
N CYS A 109 -1.57 7.03 -3.20
CA CYS A 109 -2.63 6.03 -3.00
C CYS A 109 -3.25 6.08 -1.60
N GLU A 110 -2.53 6.55 -0.58
CA GLU A 110 -3.06 6.67 0.78
C GLU A 110 -4.18 7.71 0.87
N TYR A 111 -4.19 8.66 -0.08
CA TYR A 111 -5.19 9.73 -0.21
C TYR A 111 -6.38 9.33 -1.09
N ALA A 112 -6.36 8.14 -1.72
CA ALA A 112 -7.46 7.71 -2.58
C ALA A 112 -8.79 7.69 -1.82
N LEU A 113 -9.83 8.23 -2.45
CA LEU A 113 -11.18 8.29 -1.90
C LEU A 113 -12.24 8.19 -3.01
N PRO A 114 -13.48 7.78 -2.68
CA PRO A 114 -14.58 7.77 -3.63
C PRO A 114 -14.94 9.18 -4.10
N MET A 115 -14.81 9.43 -5.41
CA MET A 115 -15.16 10.71 -6.04
C MET A 115 -16.26 10.50 -7.08
N GLY A 116 -17.41 11.13 -6.84
CA GLY A 116 -18.62 11.02 -7.66
C GLY A 116 -19.62 9.99 -7.13
N GLU A 117 -20.80 9.94 -7.77
CA GLU A 117 -21.83 8.96 -7.43
C GLU A 117 -21.46 7.55 -7.94
N PRO A 118 -21.90 6.47 -7.25
CA PRO A 118 -21.59 5.09 -7.61
C PRO A 118 -21.74 4.70 -9.10
N PRO A 119 -22.81 5.09 -9.83
CA PRO A 119 -22.96 4.72 -11.25
C PRO A 119 -21.92 5.37 -12.18
N ASN A 120 -21.22 6.42 -11.73
CA ASN A 120 -20.22 7.14 -12.52
C ASN A 120 -18.78 6.72 -12.19
N THR A 121 -18.58 5.68 -11.36
CA THR A 121 -17.24 5.18 -11.03
C THR A 121 -16.77 4.19 -12.09
N PRO A 122 -15.67 4.44 -12.81
CA PRO A 122 -15.28 3.57 -13.91
C PRO A 122 -14.80 2.20 -13.40
N HIS A 123 -15.44 1.12 -13.85
CA HIS A 123 -15.09 -0.24 -13.43
C HIS A 123 -13.69 -0.69 -13.87
N TRP A 124 -13.15 -0.09 -14.93
CA TRP A 124 -11.79 -0.35 -15.41
C TRP A 124 -10.72 0.24 -14.49
N MET A 125 -11.08 1.18 -13.60
CA MET A 125 -10.13 1.77 -12.66
C MET A 125 -9.89 0.84 -11.46
N PRO A 126 -8.62 0.63 -11.09
CA PRO A 126 -8.27 -0.24 -9.99
C PRO A 126 -8.69 0.40 -8.67
N THR A 127 -9.12 -0.43 -7.72
CA THR A 127 -9.71 -0.02 -6.43
C THR A 127 -8.84 0.98 -5.67
N TRP A 128 -7.52 0.81 -5.67
CA TRP A 128 -6.55 1.67 -4.97
C TRP A 128 -6.49 3.12 -5.47
N THR A 129 -7.06 3.43 -6.63
CA THR A 129 -7.19 4.82 -7.13
C THR A 129 -8.51 5.47 -6.71
N ARG A 130 -9.48 4.66 -6.28
CA ARG A 130 -10.88 5.09 -6.14
C ARG A 130 -11.54 4.80 -4.81
N MET A 131 -10.92 3.99 -3.97
CA MET A 131 -11.39 3.59 -2.66
C MET A 131 -10.32 3.92 -1.63
N CYS A 132 -10.76 4.33 -0.44
CA CYS A 132 -9.82 4.48 0.66
C CYS A 132 -9.35 3.12 1.18
N ALA A 133 -8.23 3.12 1.92
CA ALA A 133 -7.64 1.92 2.48
C ALA A 133 -8.65 1.10 3.32
N ASP A 134 -9.48 1.77 4.12
CA ASP A 134 -10.50 1.12 4.96
C ASP A 134 -11.56 0.39 4.14
N GLN A 135 -11.97 0.94 2.98
CA GLN A 135 -12.94 0.29 2.10
C GLN A 135 -12.33 -0.96 1.46
N ILE A 136 -11.08 -0.87 0.97
CA ILE A 136 -10.38 -2.01 0.37
C ILE A 136 -10.19 -3.13 1.40
N ARG A 137 -9.76 -2.79 2.62
CA ARG A 137 -9.65 -3.75 3.73
C ARG A 137 -11.00 -4.36 4.06
N SER A 138 -12.05 -3.55 4.20
CA SER A 138 -13.38 -4.03 4.54
C SER A 138 -13.94 -4.97 3.47
N GLU A 139 -13.83 -4.62 2.18
CA GLU A 139 -14.27 -5.47 1.08
C GLU A 139 -13.51 -6.79 1.04
N THR A 140 -12.18 -6.73 1.21
CA THR A 140 -11.33 -7.93 1.24
C THR A 140 -11.68 -8.79 2.44
N PHE A 141 -11.74 -8.24 3.65
CA PHE A 141 -11.97 -9.03 4.87
C PHE A 141 -13.37 -9.60 4.96
N ASN A 142 -14.39 -8.86 4.50
CA ASN A 142 -15.75 -9.38 4.45
C ASN A 142 -15.87 -10.59 3.52
N SER A 143 -15.08 -10.66 2.44
CA SER A 143 -15.08 -11.84 1.57
C SER A 143 -14.32 -13.04 2.15
N LEU A 144 -13.43 -12.81 3.12
CA LEU A 144 -12.72 -13.89 3.83
C LEU A 144 -13.56 -14.49 4.96
N THR A 145 -14.62 -13.80 5.40
CA THR A 145 -15.47 -14.24 6.50
C THR A 145 -16.77 -14.85 5.99
N ASP A 146 -16.80 -16.17 5.82
CA ASP A 146 -18.06 -16.91 5.76
C ASP A 146 -18.60 -17.12 7.19
N GLY A 147 -19.38 -16.16 7.69
CA GLY A 147 -20.12 -16.33 8.96
C GLY A 147 -19.43 -15.94 10.28
N LYS A 148 -18.50 -14.97 10.28
CA LYS A 148 -17.83 -14.44 11.50
C LYS A 148 -16.94 -15.46 12.26
N ASP A 149 -16.45 -16.48 11.57
CA ASP A 149 -15.52 -17.45 12.13
C ASP A 149 -14.10 -16.85 12.26
N GLN A 150 -13.61 -16.75 13.50
CA GLN A 150 -12.29 -16.19 13.83
C GLN A 150 -11.14 -17.01 13.25
N GLU A 151 -11.23 -18.34 13.28
CA GLU A 151 -10.14 -19.21 12.83
C GLU A 151 -10.01 -19.15 11.31
N LYS A 152 -11.14 -19.27 10.60
CA LYS A 152 -11.16 -19.12 9.14
C LYS A 152 -10.66 -17.74 8.69
N TYR A 153 -11.03 -16.68 9.41
CA TYR A 153 -10.54 -15.33 9.13
C TYR A 153 -9.01 -15.25 9.24
N VAL A 154 -8.44 -15.77 10.33
CA VAL A 154 -6.98 -15.75 10.56
C VAL A 154 -6.25 -16.57 9.52
N VAL A 155 -6.73 -17.77 9.19
CA VAL A 155 -6.12 -18.63 8.16
C VAL A 155 -6.17 -17.95 6.79
N SER A 156 -7.31 -17.38 6.41
CA SER A 156 -7.49 -16.73 5.11
C SER A 156 -6.68 -15.44 4.98
N ARG A 157 -6.65 -14.57 6.00
CA ARG A 157 -5.81 -13.36 5.97
C ARG A 157 -4.33 -13.72 5.91
N ARG A 158 -3.88 -14.70 6.71
CA ARG A 158 -2.49 -15.18 6.67
C ARG A 158 -2.13 -15.72 5.29
N PHE A 159 -3.02 -16.51 4.68
CA PHE A 159 -2.81 -17.05 3.34
C PHE A 159 -2.53 -15.95 2.32
N LEU A 160 -3.33 -14.88 2.29
CA LEU A 160 -3.12 -13.76 1.36
C LEU A 160 -1.76 -13.08 1.57
N ILE A 161 -1.35 -12.92 2.83
CA ILE A 161 -0.08 -12.27 3.18
C ILE A 161 1.12 -13.15 2.79
N GLU A 162 1.02 -14.47 2.99
CA GLU A 162 2.11 -15.40 2.75
C GLU A 162 2.20 -15.85 1.28
N HIS A 163 1.08 -15.84 0.55
CA HIS A 163 0.97 -16.24 -0.86
C HIS A 163 0.36 -15.13 -1.73
N PRO A 164 0.91 -13.90 -1.77
CA PRO A 164 0.33 -12.81 -2.54
C PRO A 164 0.58 -12.94 -4.05
N ALA A 165 1.46 -13.84 -4.47
CA ALA A 165 1.68 -14.20 -5.86
C ALA A 165 2.35 -15.57 -5.98
N ASP A 166 1.90 -16.38 -6.94
CA ASP A 166 2.54 -17.63 -7.35
C ASP A 166 2.02 -18.09 -8.72
N SER A 167 2.42 -19.27 -9.19
CA SER A 167 1.78 -19.91 -10.35
C SER A 167 0.30 -20.20 -10.05
N LEU A 168 -0.56 -20.09 -11.07
CA LEU A 168 -1.99 -20.36 -10.89
C LEU A 168 -2.26 -21.78 -10.35
N SER A 169 -1.50 -22.78 -10.81
CA SER A 169 -1.62 -24.17 -10.35
C SER A 169 -1.23 -24.32 -8.88
N GLU A 170 -0.18 -23.65 -8.43
CA GLU A 170 0.26 -23.67 -7.04
C GLU A 170 -0.74 -22.96 -6.13
N LEU A 171 -1.26 -21.81 -6.55
CA LEU A 171 -2.31 -21.10 -5.81
C LEU A 171 -3.57 -21.96 -5.67
N GLN A 172 -4.00 -22.64 -6.73
CA GLN A 172 -5.16 -23.56 -6.69
C GLN A 172 -4.92 -24.74 -5.75
N ARG A 173 -3.71 -25.33 -5.78
CA ARG A 173 -3.31 -26.40 -4.87
C ARG A 173 -3.40 -25.94 -3.41
N LEU A 174 -2.76 -24.82 -3.09
CA LEU A 174 -2.72 -24.25 -1.74
C LEU A 174 -4.12 -23.85 -1.24
N VAL A 175 -4.98 -23.27 -2.10
CA VAL A 175 -6.38 -22.97 -1.75
C VAL A 175 -7.14 -24.25 -1.43
N SER A 176 -6.97 -25.30 -2.24
CA SER A 176 -7.64 -26.59 -2.02
C SER A 176 -7.21 -27.27 -0.72
N GLU A 177 -5.92 -27.18 -0.37
CA GLU A 177 -5.37 -27.75 0.86
C GLU A 177 -5.78 -27.00 2.12
N THR A 178 -5.93 -25.68 2.04
CA THR A 178 -6.22 -24.83 3.20
C THR A 178 -7.70 -24.50 3.36
N GLY A 179 -8.51 -24.71 2.31
CA GLY A 179 -9.94 -24.37 2.31
C GLY A 179 -10.24 -22.87 2.38
N VAL A 180 -9.26 -22.01 2.11
CA VAL A 180 -9.42 -20.55 2.18
C VAL A 180 -10.22 -20.01 1.00
N THR A 181 -10.89 -18.89 1.20
CA THR A 181 -11.56 -18.16 0.11
C THR A 181 -10.58 -17.15 -0.50
N PRO A 182 -10.39 -17.14 -1.83
CA PRO A 182 -9.61 -16.10 -2.51
C PRO A 182 -10.18 -14.69 -2.27
N PRO A 183 -9.38 -13.63 -2.48
CA PRO A 183 -9.86 -12.26 -2.30
C PRO A 183 -10.90 -11.90 -3.39
N PRO A 184 -11.66 -10.79 -3.24
CA PRO A 184 -12.58 -10.33 -4.26
C PRO A 184 -11.85 -10.09 -5.58
N GLY A 185 -12.38 -10.64 -6.69
CA GLY A 185 -11.73 -10.60 -8.00
C GLY A 185 -10.57 -11.59 -8.18
N GLY A 186 -10.23 -12.37 -7.15
CA GLY A 186 -9.21 -13.42 -7.21
C GLY A 186 -7.79 -12.91 -7.42
N TYR A 187 -6.93 -13.81 -7.90
CA TYR A 187 -5.57 -13.47 -8.32
C TYR A 187 -5.57 -13.08 -9.80
N THR A 188 -5.02 -11.92 -10.10
CA THR A 188 -4.96 -11.35 -11.45
C THR A 188 -3.60 -11.61 -12.10
N GLU A 189 -3.46 -11.27 -13.37
CA GLU A 189 -2.16 -11.33 -14.05
C GLU A 189 -1.13 -10.41 -13.37
N ILE A 190 0.14 -10.80 -13.43
CA ILE A 190 1.23 -9.95 -12.96
C ILE A 190 1.27 -8.70 -13.85
N PRO A 191 1.31 -7.47 -13.28
CA PRO A 191 1.40 -6.25 -14.07
C PRO A 191 2.59 -6.26 -15.04
N ALA A 192 2.41 -5.72 -16.24
CA ALA A 192 3.44 -5.80 -17.30
C ALA A 192 4.77 -5.15 -16.88
N ASP A 193 4.72 -4.09 -16.10
CA ASP A 193 5.85 -3.38 -15.50
C ASP A 193 6.47 -4.11 -14.29
N HIS A 194 6.01 -5.33 -13.99
CA HIS A 194 6.59 -6.25 -13.00
C HIS A 194 7.17 -7.51 -13.67
N VAL A 195 7.12 -7.56 -15.00
CA VAL A 195 7.62 -8.67 -15.80
C VAL A 195 8.83 -8.20 -16.60
N TYR A 196 9.96 -8.88 -16.41
CA TYR A 196 11.13 -8.74 -17.26
C TYR A 196 11.01 -9.66 -18.47
N GLN A 197 11.09 -9.07 -19.66
CA GLN A 197 11.11 -9.80 -20.93
C GLN A 197 12.57 -10.06 -21.32
N SER A 198 13.01 -11.31 -21.21
CA SER A 198 14.35 -11.70 -21.68
C SER A 198 14.41 -11.67 -23.21
N PRO A 199 15.45 -11.09 -23.84
CA PRO A 199 15.59 -11.11 -25.29
C PRO A 199 15.59 -12.55 -25.85
N GLY A 200 14.52 -12.92 -26.57
CA GLY A 200 14.34 -14.26 -27.14
C GLY A 200 14.16 -15.39 -26.12
N GLY A 201 13.87 -15.06 -24.86
CA GLY A 201 13.71 -16.00 -23.76
C GLY A 201 12.33 -15.94 -23.09
N GLU A 202 12.17 -16.70 -22.01
CA GLU A 202 10.95 -16.69 -21.21
C GLU A 202 10.85 -15.42 -20.34
N PRO A 203 9.61 -14.96 -20.01
CA PRO A 203 9.41 -13.80 -19.15
C PRO A 203 9.59 -14.17 -17.67
N TRP A 204 10.17 -13.25 -16.89
CA TRP A 204 10.53 -13.46 -15.49
C TRP A 204 9.94 -12.41 -14.56
N TRP A 205 9.72 -12.76 -13.29
CA TRP A 205 9.40 -11.83 -12.21
C TRP A 205 10.14 -12.21 -10.93
N TRP A 206 10.20 -11.31 -9.95
CA TRP A 206 10.85 -11.59 -8.66
C TRP A 206 9.94 -11.23 -7.49
N PRO A 207 9.76 -12.13 -6.51
CA PRO A 207 9.03 -11.81 -5.29
C PRO A 207 9.87 -10.89 -4.40
N CYS A 208 9.24 -9.87 -3.82
CA CYS A 208 9.89 -9.07 -2.78
C CYS A 208 10.24 -9.95 -1.56
N PRO A 209 11.44 -9.86 -0.97
CA PRO A 209 11.78 -10.66 0.23
C PRO A 209 10.93 -10.37 1.47
N TYR A 210 10.27 -9.22 1.51
CA TYR A 210 9.43 -8.80 2.64
C TYR A 210 7.96 -9.16 2.44
N CYS A 211 7.34 -8.66 1.35
CA CYS A 211 5.92 -8.85 1.09
C CYS A 211 5.60 -9.87 -0.01
N ARG A 212 6.61 -10.54 -0.60
CA ARG A 212 6.48 -11.60 -1.62
C ARG A 212 5.76 -11.24 -2.93
N TRP A 213 5.13 -10.08 -3.01
CA TRP A 213 4.48 -9.58 -4.22
C TRP A 213 5.52 -9.25 -5.31
N PRO A 214 5.18 -9.34 -6.61
CA PRO A 214 6.11 -9.08 -7.70
C PRO A 214 6.76 -7.71 -7.58
N MET A 215 8.07 -7.63 -7.76
CA MET A 215 8.81 -6.37 -7.82
C MET A 215 8.68 -5.73 -9.20
N ALA A 216 8.62 -4.40 -9.25
CA ALA A 216 8.58 -3.63 -10.49
C ALA A 216 9.95 -3.68 -11.18
N VAL A 217 9.93 -3.71 -12.51
CA VAL A 217 11.10 -3.74 -13.38
C VAL A 217 11.13 -2.44 -14.18
N ALA A 218 12.21 -1.67 -14.05
CA ALA A 218 12.44 -0.43 -14.78
C ALA A 218 13.86 -0.42 -15.33
N GLY A 219 13.99 -0.67 -16.64
CA GLY A 219 15.28 -0.92 -17.27
C GLY A 219 15.98 -2.09 -16.58
N THR A 220 17.16 -1.84 -16.01
CA THR A 220 17.95 -2.83 -15.27
C THR A 220 17.75 -2.76 -13.76
N THR A 221 16.82 -1.94 -13.26
CA THR A 221 16.51 -1.87 -11.83
C THR A 221 15.25 -2.68 -11.53
N VAL A 222 15.32 -3.54 -10.51
CA VAL A 222 14.19 -4.30 -9.98
C VAL A 222 13.94 -3.89 -8.53
N ARG A 223 12.72 -3.44 -8.21
CA ARG A 223 12.42 -2.95 -6.85
C ARG A 223 11.01 -3.24 -6.38
N CYS A 224 10.84 -3.40 -5.06
CA CYS A 224 9.52 -3.37 -4.47
C CYS A 224 8.91 -1.96 -4.65
N ARG A 225 7.61 -1.89 -5.01
CA ARG A 225 6.90 -0.61 -5.11
C ARG A 225 6.67 0.05 -3.75
N TYR A 226 6.69 -0.73 -2.68
CA TYR A 226 6.59 -0.20 -1.33
C TYR A 226 7.99 0.24 -0.88
N VAL A 227 8.24 1.56 -0.97
CA VAL A 227 9.57 2.15 -0.78
C VAL A 227 10.18 1.80 0.58
N PRO A 228 9.42 1.75 1.70
CA PRO A 228 9.99 1.42 3.01
C PRO A 228 10.61 0.02 3.12
N HIS A 229 10.33 -0.92 2.20
CA HIS A 229 11.06 -2.18 2.16
C HIS A 229 12.53 -2.03 1.71
N ALA A 230 12.88 -0.93 1.03
CA ALA A 230 14.23 -0.70 0.49
C ALA A 230 14.78 -1.92 -0.30
N ALA A 231 13.89 -2.69 -0.93
CA ALA A 231 14.24 -3.88 -1.69
C ALA A 231 14.52 -3.44 -3.14
N VAL A 232 15.76 -3.02 -3.39
CA VAL A 232 16.23 -2.51 -4.69
C VAL A 232 17.42 -3.33 -5.17
N TYR A 233 17.33 -3.80 -6.41
CA TYR A 233 18.27 -4.69 -7.03
C TYR A 233 18.64 -4.22 -8.43
N GLN A 234 19.88 -4.51 -8.81
CA GLN A 234 20.38 -4.41 -10.16
C GLN A 234 20.20 -5.77 -10.84
N LEU A 235 19.59 -5.76 -12.02
CA LEU A 235 19.40 -6.91 -12.88
C LEU A 235 20.65 -7.11 -13.73
N THR A 236 21.11 -8.35 -13.73
CA THR A 236 22.13 -8.84 -14.65
C THR A 236 21.49 -9.90 -15.52
N GLU A 237 21.50 -9.65 -16.83
CA GLU A 237 20.97 -10.58 -17.82
C GLU A 237 21.70 -11.93 -17.76
N GLY A 238 20.97 -12.97 -18.16
CA GLY A 238 21.56 -14.28 -18.32
C GLY A 238 22.63 -14.30 -19.43
N ARG A 239 23.62 -15.18 -19.33
CA ARG A 239 24.67 -15.36 -20.35
C ARG A 239 24.13 -15.83 -21.72
N THR A 240 22.96 -16.45 -21.72
CA THR A 240 22.24 -16.92 -22.92
C THR A 240 20.75 -16.56 -22.80
N ALA A 241 20.02 -16.54 -23.92
CA ALA A 241 18.59 -16.23 -23.95
C ALA A 241 17.73 -17.13 -23.02
N MET A 242 18.17 -18.38 -22.79
CA MET A 242 17.50 -19.34 -21.90
C MET A 242 17.97 -19.27 -20.45
N SER A 243 19.02 -18.53 -20.14
CA SER A 243 19.57 -18.50 -18.78
C SER A 243 18.80 -17.52 -17.90
N ARG A 244 18.54 -17.95 -16.66
CA ARG A 244 17.77 -17.20 -15.67
C ARG A 244 18.51 -15.89 -15.32
N PRO A 245 17.85 -14.72 -15.43
CA PRO A 245 18.43 -13.46 -14.99
C PRO A 245 18.67 -13.46 -13.49
N THR A 246 19.71 -12.74 -13.06
CA THR A 246 20.13 -12.68 -11.66
C THR A 246 20.02 -11.26 -11.13
N LEU A 247 19.87 -11.15 -9.81
CA LEU A 247 19.82 -9.87 -9.13
C LEU A 247 21.04 -9.70 -8.22
N SER A 248 21.67 -8.54 -8.25
CA SER A 248 22.59 -8.08 -7.23
C SER A 248 21.95 -6.92 -6.47
N ARG A 249 22.22 -6.82 -5.17
CA ARG A 249 21.62 -5.78 -4.35
C ARG A 249 22.34 -4.45 -4.59
N VAL A 250 21.60 -3.35 -4.74
CA VAL A 250 22.20 -2.02 -4.99
C VAL A 250 22.78 -1.44 -3.70
N ASP A 251 22.27 -1.81 -2.53
CA ASP A 251 22.77 -1.38 -1.23
C ASP A 251 23.58 -2.47 -0.50
N GLU A 252 24.84 -2.15 -0.16
CA GLU A 252 25.75 -2.99 0.62
C GLU A 252 25.41 -3.01 2.13
N GLY A 253 24.39 -2.25 2.56
CA GLY A 253 24.01 -2.07 3.97
C GLY A 253 23.25 -3.26 4.58
N ARG A 254 23.59 -3.62 5.83
CA ARG A 254 22.99 -4.73 6.60
C ARG A 254 21.53 -4.47 7.02
N PRO A 255 20.74 -5.54 7.28
CA PRO A 255 21.09 -6.96 7.17
C PRO A 255 21.04 -7.48 5.73
N ARG A 256 21.88 -8.48 5.44
CA ARG A 256 21.85 -9.20 4.16
C ARG A 256 20.50 -9.90 4.02
N LEU A 257 19.61 -9.33 3.22
CA LEU A 257 18.39 -10.00 2.79
C LEU A 257 18.75 -11.07 1.76
N THR A 258 17.99 -12.15 1.76
CA THR A 258 18.09 -13.16 0.70
C THR A 258 17.76 -12.50 -0.63
N THR A 259 18.68 -12.60 -1.58
CA THR A 259 18.43 -12.19 -2.98
C THR A 259 17.29 -13.04 -3.52
N PRO A 260 16.18 -12.44 -3.98
CA PRO A 260 15.05 -13.19 -4.50
C PRO A 260 15.42 -13.82 -5.83
N VAL A 261 14.83 -14.99 -6.10
CA VAL A 261 15.16 -15.79 -7.28
C VAL A 261 14.07 -15.62 -8.34
N ALA A 262 14.46 -15.44 -9.61
CA ALA A 262 13.54 -15.10 -10.71
C ALA A 262 12.52 -16.21 -10.99
N ARG A 263 11.21 -15.98 -10.92
CA ARG A 263 10.19 -16.98 -11.21
C ARG A 263 9.64 -16.79 -12.64
N PRO A 264 9.23 -17.86 -13.34
CA PRO A 264 8.57 -17.72 -14.63
C PRO A 264 7.30 -16.88 -14.50
N ALA A 265 7.11 -15.89 -15.36
CA ALA A 265 5.93 -15.03 -15.33
C ALA A 265 4.73 -15.67 -16.05
N ALA A 266 4.98 -16.53 -17.03
CA ALA A 266 3.93 -17.27 -17.73
C ALA A 266 3.09 -18.08 -16.74
N GLY A 267 1.76 -17.88 -16.76
CA GLY A 267 0.82 -18.57 -15.87
C GLY A 267 0.90 -18.15 -14.38
N SER A 268 1.75 -17.19 -14.04
CA SER A 268 1.80 -16.62 -12.69
C SER A 268 0.72 -15.57 -12.49
N ARG A 269 0.25 -15.46 -11.24
CA ARG A 269 -0.83 -14.54 -10.83
C ARG A 269 -0.47 -13.89 -9.50
N CYS A 270 -1.02 -12.71 -9.23
CA CYS A 270 -0.84 -11.99 -7.97
C CYS A 270 -2.15 -11.37 -7.49
N VAL A 271 -2.25 -11.08 -6.20
CA VAL A 271 -3.35 -10.26 -5.69
C VAL A 271 -3.29 -8.86 -6.31
N SER A 272 -4.45 -8.21 -6.41
CA SER A 272 -4.54 -6.84 -6.92
C SER A 272 -3.70 -5.86 -6.10
N PHE A 273 -3.29 -4.76 -6.72
CA PHE A 273 -2.44 -3.75 -6.07
C PHE A 273 -3.05 -3.20 -4.77
N GLY A 274 -4.37 -2.98 -4.73
CA GLY A 274 -5.06 -2.51 -3.52
C GLY A 274 -4.98 -3.51 -2.37
N VAL A 275 -5.21 -4.79 -2.66
CA VAL A 275 -5.06 -5.87 -1.66
C VAL A 275 -3.59 -5.97 -1.23
N TRP A 276 -2.66 -5.88 -2.17
CA TRP A 276 -1.24 -5.87 -1.84
C TRP A 276 -0.87 -4.73 -0.87
N ARG A 277 -1.18 -3.48 -1.24
CA ARG A 277 -0.75 -2.28 -0.49
C ARG A 277 -1.42 -2.13 0.87
N PHE A 278 -2.69 -2.51 0.99
CA PHE A 278 -3.51 -2.26 2.19
C PHE A 278 -3.83 -3.51 3.02
N VAL A 279 -3.47 -4.70 2.55
CA VAL A 279 -3.62 -5.96 3.32
C VAL A 279 -2.28 -6.68 3.45
N VAL A 280 -1.60 -6.97 2.33
CA VAL A 280 -0.38 -7.79 2.35
C VAL A 280 0.79 -7.07 3.00
N VAL A 281 1.06 -5.81 2.63
CA VAL A 281 2.16 -5.01 3.20
C VAL A 281 2.03 -4.87 4.73
N PRO A 282 0.94 -4.31 5.29
CA PRO A 282 0.78 -4.20 6.74
C PRO A 282 0.77 -5.59 7.41
N GLY A 283 0.12 -6.58 6.79
CA GLY A 283 0.11 -7.97 7.26
C GLY A 283 1.51 -8.60 7.37
N ALA A 284 2.41 -8.30 6.44
CA ALA A 284 3.79 -8.77 6.50
C ALA A 284 4.55 -8.15 7.68
N SER A 285 4.30 -6.87 7.98
CA SER A 285 4.81 -6.19 9.17
C SER A 285 4.28 -6.85 10.46
N GLU A 286 2.98 -7.13 10.55
CA GLU A 286 2.35 -7.80 11.70
C GLU A 286 2.95 -9.19 11.95
N LEU A 287 3.07 -10.03 10.91
CA LEU A 287 3.69 -11.37 11.01
C LEU A 287 5.16 -11.30 11.42
N ARG A 288 5.90 -10.29 10.95
CA ARG A 288 7.29 -10.07 11.36
C ARG A 288 7.38 -9.64 12.82
N ILE A 289 6.55 -8.71 13.26
CA ILE A 289 6.50 -8.22 14.65
C ILE A 289 6.14 -9.38 15.59
N LYS A 290 5.12 -10.18 15.25
CA LYS A 290 4.77 -11.42 15.97
C LYS A 290 6.01 -12.29 16.18
N ARG A 291 6.67 -12.70 15.09
CA ARG A 291 7.87 -13.55 15.15
C ARG A 291 8.99 -12.94 15.99
N SER A 292 9.18 -11.63 15.92
CA SER A 292 10.20 -10.92 16.72
C SER A 292 9.88 -10.94 18.21
N LEU A 293 8.62 -10.74 18.60
CA LEU A 293 8.20 -10.76 20.00
C LEU A 293 8.16 -12.18 20.58
N GLU A 294 7.75 -13.18 19.80
CA GLU A 294 7.79 -14.59 20.22
C GLU A 294 9.22 -15.08 20.45
N LYS A 295 10.18 -14.63 19.64
CA LYS A 295 11.61 -14.89 19.87
C LYS A 295 12.12 -14.30 21.19
N LEU A 296 11.43 -13.31 21.77
CA LEU A 296 11.76 -12.79 23.10
C LEU A 296 11.15 -13.63 24.23
N GLY A 297 10.18 -14.52 23.93
CA GLY A 297 9.45 -15.33 24.90
C GLY A 297 8.01 -14.86 25.16
N ALA A 298 7.50 -13.86 24.43
CA ALA A 298 6.11 -13.43 24.57
C ALA A 298 5.15 -14.35 23.80
N ALA A 299 3.93 -14.54 24.30
CA ALA A 299 2.85 -15.16 23.54
C ALA A 299 2.12 -14.08 22.72
N VAL A 300 1.90 -14.33 21.43
CA VAL A 300 1.31 -13.34 20.52
C VAL A 300 0.18 -13.93 19.69
N THR A 301 -1.02 -13.36 19.81
CA THR A 301 -2.20 -13.68 19.00
C THR A 301 -2.39 -12.61 17.94
N LEU A 302 -2.69 -13.01 16.70
CA LEU A 302 -2.96 -12.09 15.60
C LEU A 302 -4.45 -11.91 15.35
N TRP A 303 -4.81 -10.68 15.01
CA TRP A 303 -6.14 -10.25 14.56
C TRP A 303 -7.32 -10.71 15.45
N PRO A 304 -7.22 -10.61 16.79
CA PRO A 304 -8.30 -11.00 17.69
C PRO A 304 -9.61 -10.25 17.39
N LYS A 305 -10.73 -10.96 17.61
CA LYS A 305 -12.10 -10.44 17.45
C LYS A 305 -12.36 -9.90 16.04
N LEU A 306 -11.98 -10.68 15.03
CA LEU A 306 -12.10 -10.36 13.61
C LEU A 306 -11.44 -9.00 13.29
N ASP A 307 -10.17 -8.88 13.67
CA ASP A 307 -9.35 -7.69 13.39
C ASP A 307 -9.79 -6.42 14.11
N HIS A 308 -10.25 -6.56 15.36
CA HIS A 308 -10.53 -5.39 16.19
C HIS A 308 -9.26 -4.60 16.51
N TYR A 309 -8.12 -5.29 16.56
CA TYR A 309 -6.75 -4.79 16.62
C TYR A 309 -5.79 -5.88 16.09
N ASP A 310 -4.57 -5.51 15.73
CA ASP A 310 -3.67 -6.39 14.99
C ASP A 310 -2.99 -7.45 15.87
N LEU A 311 -2.53 -7.10 17.07
CA LEU A 311 -1.84 -8.03 17.97
C LEU A 311 -2.34 -7.96 19.42
N GLU A 312 -2.54 -9.13 20.02
CA GLU A 312 -2.58 -9.29 21.48
C GLU A 312 -1.27 -9.93 21.94
N VAL A 313 -0.56 -9.28 22.85
CA VAL A 313 0.76 -9.72 23.34
C VAL A 313 0.71 -9.96 24.84
N ARG A 314 1.02 -11.18 25.26
CA ARG A 314 1.21 -11.53 26.68
C ARG A 314 2.68 -11.75 26.98
N ALA A 315 3.18 -11.05 27.99
CA ALA A 315 4.59 -11.05 28.38
C ALA A 315 4.71 -10.97 29.90
N GLY A 316 4.97 -12.11 30.54
CA GLY A 316 4.83 -12.24 31.99
C GLY A 316 3.37 -12.04 32.40
N GLU A 317 3.12 -11.24 33.44
CA GLU A 317 1.77 -10.87 33.89
C GLU A 317 1.13 -9.74 33.05
N LYS A 318 1.85 -9.16 32.08
CA LYS A 318 1.35 -8.04 31.29
C LYS A 318 0.67 -8.49 29.99
N GLU A 319 -0.45 -7.85 29.68
CA GLU A 319 -1.14 -7.97 28.40
C GLU A 319 -1.13 -6.62 27.68
N PHE A 320 -0.82 -6.64 26.38
CA PHE A 320 -0.82 -5.47 25.51
C PHE A 320 -1.72 -5.73 24.31
N ARG A 321 -2.54 -4.74 23.95
CA ARG A 321 -3.31 -4.71 22.70
C ARG A 321 -2.69 -3.68 21.79
N ILE A 322 -2.36 -4.08 20.57
CA ILE A 322 -1.56 -3.31 19.64
C ILE A 322 -2.25 -3.23 18.29
N ASP A 323 -2.24 -2.03 17.71
CA ASP A 323 -2.72 -1.72 16.37
C ASP A 323 -1.55 -1.08 15.59
N VAL A 324 -1.07 -1.79 14.58
CA VAL A 324 0.06 -1.40 13.74
C VAL A 324 -0.41 -0.38 12.72
N LYS A 325 0.32 0.72 12.60
CA LYS A 325 0.01 1.78 11.63
C LYS A 325 1.21 2.01 10.72
N GLU A 326 1.01 1.69 9.45
CA GLU A 326 2.03 1.72 8.41
C GLU A 326 1.58 2.65 7.27
N TYR A 327 1.70 3.96 7.53
CA TYR A 327 1.39 5.04 6.59
C TYR A 327 2.67 5.74 6.17
N ARG A 328 2.85 5.99 4.89
CA ARG A 328 3.97 6.78 4.38
C ARG A 328 3.83 8.24 4.78
N SER A 329 2.60 8.78 4.76
CA SER A 329 2.29 10.13 5.25
C SER A 329 1.85 10.15 6.72
N PRO A 330 2.57 10.88 7.61
CA PRO A 330 2.10 11.10 8.97
C PRO A 330 0.84 11.97 9.02
N HIS A 331 0.62 12.86 8.03
CA HIS A 331 -0.57 13.71 7.95
C HIS A 331 -1.82 12.89 7.63
N ARG A 332 -1.70 11.97 6.67
CA ARG A 332 -2.77 11.04 6.35
C ARG A 332 -3.12 10.12 7.53
N LEU A 333 -2.10 9.60 8.23
CA LEU A 333 -2.30 8.85 9.46
C LEU A 333 -3.07 9.65 10.51
N ILE A 334 -2.67 10.91 10.77
CA ILE A 334 -3.36 11.78 11.73
C ILE A 334 -4.82 12.02 11.32
N ALA A 335 -5.07 12.27 10.03
CA ALA A 335 -6.43 12.48 9.52
C ALA A 335 -7.33 11.24 9.74
N ASP A 336 -6.80 10.05 9.48
CA ASP A 336 -7.55 8.80 9.72
C ASP A 336 -7.78 8.55 11.22
N LEU A 337 -6.80 8.84 12.08
CA LEU A 337 -6.95 8.69 13.54
C LEU A 337 -7.94 9.68 14.15
N ARG A 338 -8.10 10.88 13.59
CA ARG A 338 -9.14 11.84 14.00
C ARG A 338 -10.54 11.35 13.64
N THR A 339 -10.64 10.69 12.49
CA THR A 339 -11.89 10.15 11.97
C THR A 339 -12.34 8.91 12.75
N LYS A 340 -11.39 8.02 13.04
CA LYS A 340 -11.64 6.75 13.70
C LYS A 340 -10.62 6.56 14.83
N ALA A 341 -11.10 6.73 16.05
CA ALA A 341 -10.28 6.48 17.23
C ALA A 341 -9.76 5.03 17.24
N PRO A 342 -8.49 4.82 17.61
CA PRO A 342 -7.92 3.47 17.67
C PRO A 342 -8.51 2.70 18.85
N ASN A 343 -8.74 1.40 18.66
CA ASN A 343 -9.25 0.50 19.70
C ASN A 343 -8.14 -0.11 20.59
N ALA A 344 -6.88 0.21 20.29
CA ALA A 344 -5.69 -0.35 20.92
C ALA A 344 -4.54 0.67 20.87
N ARG A 345 -3.42 0.36 21.52
CA ARG A 345 -2.23 1.21 21.47
C ARG A 345 -1.62 1.16 20.07
N ILE A 346 -1.35 2.33 19.50
CA ILE A 346 -0.76 2.45 18.16
C ILE A 346 0.72 2.07 18.22
N LEU A 347 1.13 1.21 17.30
CA LEU A 347 2.50 0.82 17.06
C LEU A 347 2.95 1.29 15.68
N LEU A 348 3.98 2.15 15.65
CA LEU A 348 4.69 2.47 14.42
C LEU A 348 5.77 1.40 14.18
N PRO A 349 5.73 0.67 13.04
CA PRO A 349 6.74 -0.34 12.73
C PRO A 349 8.12 0.30 12.54
N LYS A 350 9.18 -0.51 12.56
CA LYS A 350 10.57 -0.05 12.38
C LYS A 350 10.78 0.93 11.22
N THR A 351 10.10 0.69 10.11
CA THR A 351 10.14 1.52 8.89
C THR A 351 9.55 2.93 9.09
N HIS A 352 8.74 3.13 10.13
CA HIS A 352 7.95 4.34 10.37
C HIS A 352 8.18 4.98 11.75
N GLU A 353 9.16 4.51 12.54
CA GLU A 353 9.39 5.04 13.89
C GLU A 353 9.70 6.55 13.91
N HIS A 354 10.29 7.05 12.82
CA HIS A 354 10.63 8.47 12.63
C HIS A 354 9.40 9.39 12.74
N GLN A 355 8.19 8.88 12.50
CA GLN A 355 6.94 9.66 12.57
C GLN A 355 6.44 9.90 14.00
N LEU A 356 6.99 9.20 15.01
CA LEU A 356 6.49 9.27 16.40
C LEU A 356 6.39 10.72 16.91
N GLY A 357 7.42 11.53 16.66
CA GLY A 357 7.48 12.92 17.14
C GLY A 357 6.34 13.77 16.57
N THR A 358 6.14 13.70 15.25
CA THR A 358 5.08 14.42 14.55
C THR A 358 3.69 14.02 15.06
N VAL A 359 3.41 12.71 15.08
CA VAL A 359 2.07 12.22 15.47
C VAL A 359 1.79 12.51 16.94
N LYS A 360 2.76 12.31 17.85
CA LYS A 360 2.57 12.55 19.28
C LYS A 360 2.42 14.03 19.62
N THR A 361 3.04 14.93 18.87
CA THR A 361 2.87 16.37 19.04
C THR A 361 1.43 16.79 18.73
N VAL A 362 0.85 16.23 17.67
CA VAL A 362 -0.51 16.57 17.23
C VAL A 362 -1.59 15.80 18.02
N MET A 363 -1.30 14.57 18.43
CA MET A 363 -2.24 13.67 19.11
C MET A 363 -1.69 13.20 20.47
N PRO A 364 -1.44 14.09 21.44
CA PRO A 364 -0.75 13.76 22.70
C PRO A 364 -1.53 12.82 23.61
N SER A 365 -2.86 12.75 23.47
CA SER A 365 -3.73 11.87 24.26
C SER A 365 -3.72 10.42 23.81
N LEU A 366 -3.25 10.12 22.60
CA LEU A 366 -3.20 8.76 22.08
C LEU A 366 -2.00 7.99 22.64
N GLN A 367 -2.23 6.72 22.95
CA GLN A 367 -1.15 5.80 23.28
C GLN A 367 -0.43 5.38 22.00
N ILE A 368 0.73 5.98 21.74
CA ILE A 368 1.55 5.70 20.55
C ILE A 368 2.95 5.27 20.98
N THR A 369 3.46 4.21 20.38
CA THR A 369 4.81 3.72 20.59
C THR A 369 5.45 3.28 19.29
N THR A 370 6.76 3.02 19.33
CA THR A 370 7.48 2.45 18.20
C THR A 370 7.80 0.98 18.47
N GLU A 371 8.04 0.21 17.42
CA GLU A 371 8.40 -1.19 17.52
C GLU A 371 9.63 -1.42 18.41
N THR A 372 10.66 -0.60 18.29
CA THR A 372 11.88 -0.69 19.11
C THR A 372 11.59 -0.44 20.60
N LYS A 373 10.79 0.58 20.91
CA LYS A 373 10.39 0.88 22.29
C LYS A 373 9.50 -0.22 22.86
N PHE A 374 8.53 -0.70 22.08
CA PHE A 374 7.63 -1.77 22.49
C PHE A 374 8.35 -3.10 22.72
N SER A 375 9.29 -3.47 21.85
CA SER A 375 10.12 -4.67 22.04
C SER A 375 10.94 -4.61 23.34
N THR A 376 11.44 -3.42 23.71
CA THR A 376 12.14 -3.20 24.97
C THR A 376 11.20 -3.33 26.17
N GLU A 377 9.98 -2.81 26.07
CA GLU A 377 8.93 -2.93 27.09
C GLU A 377 8.53 -4.39 27.33
N VAL A 378 8.31 -5.16 26.27
CA VAL A 378 8.03 -6.61 26.33
C VAL A 378 9.18 -7.36 27.00
N ARG A 379 10.43 -7.10 26.60
CA ARG A 379 11.61 -7.73 27.22
C ARG A 379 11.70 -7.43 28.73
N ARG A 380 11.35 -6.21 29.14
CA ARG A 380 11.32 -5.84 30.56
C ARG A 380 10.22 -6.60 31.30
N ALA A 381 9.02 -6.69 30.73
CA ALA A 381 7.90 -7.42 31.33
C ALA A 381 8.22 -8.89 31.58
N LEU A 382 8.92 -9.54 30.65
CA LEU A 382 9.36 -10.94 30.76
C LEU A 382 10.45 -11.17 31.81
N ARG A 383 11.18 -10.13 32.24
CA ARG A 383 12.22 -10.25 33.30
C ARG A 383 11.66 -10.05 34.70
N THR A 384 10.48 -9.46 34.81
CA THR A 384 9.83 -9.12 36.07
C THR A 384 8.73 -10.11 36.48
N ALA A 385 8.44 -11.07 35.60
CA ALA A 385 7.66 -12.27 35.90
C ALA A 385 8.62 -13.41 36.22
#